data_AF-A0A8S9DU38-F1
#
_entry.id   AF-A0A8S9DU38-F1
#
_cell.length_a   1.000
_cell.length_b   1.000
_cell.length_c   1.000
_cell.angle_alpha   90.00
_cell.angle_beta   90.00
_cell.angle_gamma   90.00
#
_symmetry.space_group_name_H-M   'P 1'
#
loop_
_entity.id
_entity.type
_entity.pdbx_description
1 polymer ?
#
loop_
_entity_poly.entity_id
_entity_poly.type
_entity_poly.pdbx_seq_one_letter_code
_entity_poly.pdbx_strand_id
1 'polypeptide(L)'
;MDPKNHVEQTLAAHLAHPFMLPGQSGQPLSCRSLPDGGMVVIAQDGRKLWFTPLEVGRARKELNLPAVRIPQNLSASNVPHLHEPDTRRPQITSRPSGGSRDGMSEMIALPDSLKHLEDRIHGRTARDKKPHTPGA
;
A
#
# COMPACT_ATOMS: atom_id res chain seq x y z
N MET A 1 4.66 29.70 -12.01
CA MET A 1 4.71 28.84 -10.80
C MET A 1 3.32 28.86 -10.19
N ASP A 2 2.54 27.79 -10.36
CA ASP A 2 1.16 27.75 -9.86
C ASP A 2 1.15 27.80 -8.32
N PRO A 3 0.39 28.71 -7.69
CA PRO A 3 0.38 28.87 -6.23
C PRO A 3 -0.09 27.60 -5.51
N LYS A 4 -0.90 26.78 -6.19
CA LYS A 4 -1.37 25.48 -5.71
C LYS A 4 -0.21 24.49 -5.50
N ASN A 5 0.78 24.52 -6.39
CA ASN A 5 1.96 23.66 -6.30
C ASN A 5 2.83 24.05 -5.10
N HIS A 6 2.90 25.34 -4.75
CA HIS A 6 3.67 25.80 -3.58
C HIS A 6 3.08 25.27 -2.26
N VAL A 7 1.75 25.33 -2.10
CA VAL A 7 1.07 24.82 -0.89
C VAL A 7 1.23 23.30 -0.76
N GLU A 8 1.09 22.57 -1.87
CA GLU A 8 1.28 21.11 -1.88
C GLU A 8 2.73 20.72 -1.57
N GLN A 9 3.72 21.49 -2.02
CA GLN A 9 5.12 21.26 -1.68
C GLN A 9 5.42 21.51 -0.19
N THR A 10 4.90 22.59 0.39
CA THR A 10 5.05 22.85 1.85
C THR A 10 4.42 21.73 2.68
N LEU A 11 3.23 21.29 2.30
CA LEU A 11 2.55 20.18 2.95
C LEU A 11 3.34 18.86 2.82
N ALA A 12 3.85 18.57 1.62
CA ALA A 12 4.65 17.39 1.35
C ALA A 12 5.96 17.39 2.16
N ALA A 13 6.62 18.54 2.28
CA ALA A 13 7.82 18.71 3.11
C ALA A 13 7.53 18.42 4.59
N HIS A 14 6.41 18.92 5.11
CA HIS A 14 5.98 18.67 6.50
C HIS A 14 5.69 17.19 6.75
N LEU A 15 4.98 16.54 5.83
CA LEU A 15 4.67 15.11 5.91
C LEU A 15 5.90 14.21 5.79
N ALA A 16 6.86 14.59 4.95
CA ALA A 16 8.09 13.82 4.75
C ALA A 16 9.12 14.04 5.86
N HIS A 17 9.05 15.16 6.58
CA HIS A 17 10.00 15.56 7.63
C HIS A 17 10.39 14.43 8.61
N PRO A 18 9.46 13.69 9.23
CA PRO A 18 9.81 12.62 10.19
C PRO A 18 10.50 11.41 9.55
N PHE A 19 10.44 11.27 8.22
CA PHE A 19 11.06 10.15 7.51
C PHE A 19 12.42 10.51 6.93
N MET A 20 12.86 11.77 7.03
CA MET A 20 14.11 12.23 6.45
C MET A 20 15.31 11.75 7.27
N LEU A 21 16.38 11.38 6.58
CA LEU A 21 17.63 11.03 7.24
C LEU A 21 18.36 12.30 7.70
N PRO A 22 19.10 12.25 8.82
CA PRO A 22 19.93 13.36 9.25
C PRO A 22 20.89 13.80 8.12
N GLY A 23 20.82 15.09 7.75
CA GLY A 23 21.65 15.66 6.67
C GLY A 23 20.98 15.75 5.29
N GLN A 24 19.75 15.24 5.12
CA GLN A 24 18.98 15.50 3.90
C GLN A 24 18.25 16.84 3.99
N SER A 25 18.23 17.58 2.88
CA SER A 25 17.51 18.84 2.80
C SER A 25 16.01 18.55 2.75
N GLY A 26 15.24 19.22 3.59
CA GLY A 26 13.81 18.98 3.86
C GLY A 26 12.82 19.05 2.68
N GLN A 27 13.29 19.20 1.45
CA GLN A 27 12.46 19.42 0.27
C GLN A 27 12.26 18.11 -0.52
N PRO A 28 11.01 17.65 -0.69
CA PRO A 28 10.72 16.48 -1.50
C PRO A 28 10.97 16.76 -2.99
N LEU A 29 11.36 15.72 -3.74
CA LEU A 29 11.60 15.82 -5.19
C LEU A 29 10.31 16.06 -5.96
N SER A 30 9.23 15.39 -5.55
CA SER A 30 7.91 15.59 -6.14
C SER A 30 6.81 15.19 -5.17
N CYS A 31 5.63 15.75 -5.39
CA CYS A 31 4.42 15.39 -4.67
C CYS A 31 3.24 15.31 -5.64
N ARG A 32 2.28 14.44 -5.33
CA ARG A 32 1.03 14.34 -6.09
C ARG A 32 -0.13 14.09 -5.13
N SER A 33 -1.12 14.96 -5.21
CA SER A 33 -2.41 14.76 -4.53
C SER A 33 -3.21 13.67 -5.24
N LEU A 34 -3.80 12.77 -4.45
CA LEU A 34 -4.64 11.67 -4.93
C LEU A 34 -6.12 12.05 -4.87
N PRO A 35 -6.99 11.44 -5.69
CA PRO A 35 -8.42 11.75 -5.73
C PRO A 35 -9.19 11.32 -4.47
N ASP A 36 -8.64 10.38 -3.71
CA ASP A 36 -9.15 9.94 -2.40
C ASP A 36 -8.87 10.97 -1.28
N GLY A 37 -8.09 12.02 -1.57
CA GLY A 37 -7.64 13.01 -0.58
C GLY A 37 -6.31 12.65 0.09
N GLY A 38 -5.69 11.53 -0.29
CA GLY A 38 -4.34 11.16 0.10
C GLY A 38 -3.27 11.93 -0.68
N MET A 39 -2.02 11.69 -0.34
CA MET A 39 -0.88 12.32 -1.01
C MET A 39 0.27 11.34 -1.16
N VAL A 40 0.90 11.37 -2.33
CA VAL A 40 2.15 10.65 -2.58
C VAL A 40 3.28 11.66 -2.60
N VAL A 41 4.33 11.40 -1.84
CA VAL A 41 5.54 12.23 -1.79
C VAL A 41 6.75 11.39 -2.16
N ILE A 42 7.58 11.90 -3.06
CA ILE A 42 8.89 11.33 -3.37
C ILE A 42 9.93 12.10 -2.57
N ALA A 43 10.50 11.44 -1.56
CA ALA A 43 11.55 12.01 -0.74
C ALA A 43 12.85 12.19 -1.54
N GLN A 44 13.81 12.93 -0.99
CA GLN A 44 15.07 13.25 -1.65
C GLN A 44 15.94 12.01 -1.95
N ASP A 45 15.78 10.96 -1.15
CA ASP A 45 16.44 9.66 -1.36
C ASP A 45 15.76 8.76 -2.40
N GLY A 46 14.67 9.23 -3.02
CA GLY A 46 13.88 8.46 -3.98
C GLY A 46 12.88 7.51 -3.35
N ARG A 47 12.73 7.49 -2.01
CA ARG A 47 11.66 6.72 -1.37
C ARG A 47 10.30 7.34 -1.70
N LYS A 48 9.34 6.47 -1.98
CA LYS A 48 7.95 6.83 -2.21
C LYS A 48 7.16 6.68 -0.92
N LEU A 49 6.74 7.80 -0.34
CA LEU A 49 5.92 7.87 0.85
C LEU A 49 4.45 8.05 0.45
N TRP A 50 3.58 7.26 1.07
CA TRP A 50 2.13 7.30 0.85
C TRP A 50 1.47 7.79 2.12
N PHE A 51 0.71 8.88 2.00
CA PHE A 51 -0.02 9.48 3.11
C PHE A 51 -1.51 9.32 2.89
N THR A 52 -2.19 8.87 3.93
CA THR A 52 -3.63 8.72 3.99
C THR A 52 -4.33 10.08 4.03
N PRO A 53 -5.63 10.15 3.67
CA PRO A 53 -6.40 11.39 3.80
C PRO A 53 -6.42 11.95 5.24
N LEU A 54 -6.34 11.07 6.25
CA LEU A 54 -6.30 11.47 7.66
C LEU A 54 -4.98 12.15 8.02
N GLU A 55 -3.85 11.62 7.56
CA GLU A 55 -2.52 12.21 7.79
C GLU A 55 -2.38 13.54 7.05
N VAL A 56 -2.81 13.59 5.78
CA VAL A 56 -2.85 14.82 4.99
C VAL A 56 -3.75 15.87 5.65
N GLY A 57 -4.91 15.46 6.17
CA GLY A 57 -5.83 16.33 6.90
C GLY A 57 -5.24 16.87 8.21
N ARG A 58 -4.51 16.04 8.96
CA ARG A 58 -3.83 16.47 10.19
C ARG A 58 -2.72 17.48 9.89
N ALA A 59 -1.85 17.17 8.93
CA ALA A 59 -0.78 18.06 8.52
C ALA A 59 -1.30 19.41 7.98
N ARG A 60 -2.44 19.42 7.27
CA ARG A 60 -3.09 20.67 6.84
C ARG A 60 -3.59 21.50 8.02
N LYS A 61 -4.17 20.88 9.05
CA LYS A 61 -4.61 21.58 10.26
C LYS A 61 -3.44 22.21 11.00
N GLU A 62 -2.33 21.48 11.13
CA GLU A 62 -1.11 21.98 11.77
C GLU A 62 -0.54 23.20 11.01
N LEU A 63 -0.59 23.17 9.68
CA LEU A 63 -0.12 24.27 8.82
C LEU A 63 -1.17 25.39 8.60
N ASN A 64 -2.32 25.34 9.27
CA ASN A 64 -3.46 26.27 9.08
C ASN A 64 -3.88 26.42 7.61
N LEU A 65 -3.76 25.35 6.83
CA LEU A 65 -4.14 25.31 5.42
C LEU A 65 -5.63 24.96 5.25
N PRO A 66 -6.29 25.47 4.20
CA PRO A 66 -7.68 25.15 3.92
C PRO A 66 -7.86 23.64 3.68
N ALA A 67 -8.94 23.06 4.19
CA ALA A 67 -9.25 21.65 3.96
C ALA A 67 -9.51 21.37 2.47
N VAL A 68 -8.98 20.27 1.94
CA VAL A 68 -9.33 19.82 0.58
C VAL A 68 -10.75 19.29 0.61
N ARG A 69 -11.58 19.76 -0.32
CA ARG A 69 -12.88 19.15 -0.58
C ARG A 69 -12.65 17.81 -1.24
N ILE A 70 -12.72 16.73 -0.47
CA ILE A 70 -12.72 15.37 -1.02
C ILE A 70 -14.05 15.21 -1.79
N PRO A 71 -14.03 14.83 -3.08
CA PRO A 71 -15.24 14.50 -3.80
C PRO A 71 -15.97 13.39 -3.04
N GLN A 72 -17.17 13.66 -2.54
CA GLN A 72 -17.99 12.72 -1.77
C GLN A 72 -18.45 11.49 -2.57
N ASN A 73 -17.98 11.33 -3.82
CA ASN A 73 -18.45 10.34 -4.77
C ASN A 73 -17.58 9.06 -4.83
N LEU A 74 -16.68 8.86 -3.86
CA LEU A 74 -15.77 7.69 -3.81
C LEU A 74 -16.05 6.75 -2.63
N SER A 75 -17.20 6.87 -1.98
CA SER A 75 -17.65 5.97 -0.89
C SER A 75 -18.01 4.55 -1.35
N ALA A 76 -17.42 4.02 -2.43
CA ALA A 76 -17.84 2.75 -3.02
C ALA A 76 -16.73 1.89 -3.65
N SER A 77 -15.46 2.05 -3.23
CA SER A 77 -14.46 1.02 -3.49
C SER A 77 -13.97 0.44 -2.18
N ASN A 78 -14.35 -0.82 -1.96
CA ASN A 78 -13.97 -1.73 -0.89
C ASN A 78 -12.44 -1.95 -0.87
N VAL A 79 -11.66 -0.94 -0.45
CA VAL A 79 -10.22 -1.07 -0.23
C VAL A 79 -10.03 -1.46 1.25
N PRO A 80 -9.40 -2.61 1.56
CA PRO A 80 -9.13 -2.98 2.95
C PRO A 80 -8.33 -1.86 3.62
N HIS A 81 -8.81 -1.39 4.77
CA HIS A 81 -8.14 -0.42 5.64
C HIS A 81 -6.83 -1.04 6.15
N LEU A 82 -5.77 -0.94 5.33
CA LEU A 82 -4.47 -1.51 5.62
C LEU A 82 -3.73 -0.51 6.54
N HIS A 83 -3.68 -0.85 7.83
CA HIS A 83 -2.94 -0.17 8.91
C HIS A 83 -3.64 1.01 9.59
N GLU A 84 -4.65 0.69 10.40
CA GLU A 84 -4.75 1.36 11.71
C GLU A 84 -3.92 0.53 12.70
N PRO A 85 -2.86 1.07 13.33
CA PRO A 85 -2.17 0.35 14.39
C PRO A 85 -3.08 0.28 15.61
N ASP A 86 -3.66 -0.90 15.85
CA ASP A 86 -4.44 -1.22 17.05
C ASP A 86 -3.53 -1.12 18.28
N THR A 87 -3.64 -0.01 19.02
CA THR A 87 -2.82 0.31 20.20
C THR A 87 -3.07 -0.63 21.39
N ARG A 88 -4.02 -1.56 21.29
CA ARG A 88 -4.37 -2.52 22.35
C ARG A 88 -3.80 -3.91 22.15
N ARG A 89 -3.06 -4.17 21.06
CA ARG A 89 -2.46 -5.48 20.81
C ARG A 89 -1.01 -5.53 21.29
N PRO A 90 -0.66 -6.40 22.26
CA PRO A 90 0.74 -6.67 22.56
C PRO A 90 1.39 -7.30 21.32
N GLN A 91 2.52 -6.74 20.88
CA GLN A 91 3.31 -7.23 19.76
C GLN A 91 3.86 -8.62 20.08
N ILE A 92 3.16 -9.67 19.65
CA ILE A 92 3.73 -11.01 19.56
C ILE A 92 4.48 -11.06 18.21
N THR A 93 5.74 -10.64 18.21
CA THR A 93 6.60 -10.75 17.03
C THR A 93 7.22 -12.15 17.01
N SER A 94 6.61 -13.08 16.28
CA SER A 94 7.19 -14.37 15.93
C SER A 94 7.60 -14.35 14.45
N ARG A 95 8.44 -13.38 14.07
CA ARG A 95 9.06 -13.37 12.73
C ARG A 95 10.57 -13.49 12.90
N PRO A 96 11.22 -14.54 12.36
CA PRO A 96 12.66 -14.61 12.37
C PRO A 96 13.23 -13.49 11.49
N SER A 97 14.35 -12.94 11.95
CA SER A 97 15.12 -11.88 11.27
C SER A 97 15.47 -12.33 9.85
N GLY A 98 15.15 -11.50 8.85
CA GLY A 98 15.48 -11.75 7.45
C GLY A 98 16.98 -11.64 7.22
N GLY A 99 17.72 -12.72 7.47
CA GLY A 99 19.08 -12.92 6.98
C GLY A 99 19.06 -13.34 5.51
N SER A 100 20.01 -12.83 4.73
CA SER A 100 20.23 -13.16 3.32
C SER A 100 20.05 -14.65 3.03
N ARG A 101 19.18 -14.99 2.07
CA ARG A 101 18.89 -16.37 1.67
C ARG A 101 19.79 -16.76 0.50
N ASP A 102 20.75 -17.61 0.81
CA ASP A 102 21.69 -18.25 -0.11
C ASP A 102 21.00 -19.25 -1.04
N GLY A 103 20.17 -18.79 -2.00
CA GLY A 103 19.76 -19.55 -3.20
C GLY A 103 19.10 -20.93 -3.05
N MET A 104 18.97 -21.50 -1.86
CA MET A 104 18.35 -22.79 -1.60
C MET A 104 16.88 -22.54 -1.30
N SER A 105 16.03 -22.94 -2.23
CA SER A 105 14.59 -22.86 -2.01
C SER A 105 14.17 -23.97 -1.05
N GLU A 106 13.99 -23.60 0.22
CA GLU A 106 13.32 -24.48 1.19
C GLU A 106 11.87 -24.72 0.73
N MET A 107 11.49 -25.99 0.63
CA MET A 107 10.17 -26.42 0.23
C MET A 107 9.21 -26.21 1.40
N ILE A 108 8.22 -25.33 1.23
CA ILE A 108 7.19 -25.10 2.25
C ILE A 108 6.17 -26.24 2.14
N ALA A 109 6.27 -27.22 3.04
CA ALA A 109 5.24 -28.24 3.20
C ALA A 109 3.99 -27.61 3.84
N LEU A 110 2.81 -27.90 3.29
CA LEU A 110 1.56 -27.49 3.89
C LEU A 110 1.29 -28.31 5.16
N PRO A 111 0.80 -27.69 6.24
CA PRO A 111 0.36 -28.43 7.43
C PRO A 111 -0.83 -29.34 7.10
N ASP A 112 -0.99 -30.44 7.84
CA ASP A 112 -1.98 -31.49 7.57
C ASP A 112 -3.43 -30.97 7.43
N SER A 113 -3.78 -29.91 8.17
CA SER A 113 -5.09 -29.26 8.09
C SER A 113 -5.38 -28.64 6.73
N LEU A 114 -4.36 -28.30 5.94
CA LEU A 114 -4.45 -27.66 4.62
C LEU A 114 -4.09 -28.62 3.47
N LYS A 115 -3.82 -29.89 3.78
CA LYS A 115 -3.51 -30.94 2.79
C LYS A 115 -4.68 -31.26 1.84
N HIS A 116 -5.90 -30.84 2.13
CA HIS A 116 -7.02 -30.98 1.18
C HIS A 116 -6.94 -29.96 0.01
N LEU A 117 -6.03 -28.97 0.08
CA LEU A 117 -5.89 -27.94 -0.94
C LEU A 117 -5.01 -28.40 -2.13
N GLU A 118 -4.08 -29.34 -1.94
CA GLU A 118 -3.28 -29.94 -3.02
C GLU A 118 -4.17 -30.60 -4.08
N ASP A 119 -5.20 -31.36 -3.66
CA ASP A 119 -6.12 -32.05 -4.57
C ASP A 119 -6.90 -31.09 -5.48
N ARG A 120 -7.28 -29.92 -4.95
CA ARG A 120 -8.01 -28.89 -5.72
C ARG A 120 -7.13 -28.22 -6.78
N ILE A 121 -5.82 -28.14 -6.56
CA ILE A 121 -4.88 -27.48 -7.46
C ILE A 121 -4.54 -28.42 -8.62
N HIS A 122 -4.40 -29.72 -8.36
CA HIS A 122 -3.95 -30.71 -9.36
C HIS A 122 -5.10 -31.39 -10.12
N GLY A 123 -6.36 -31.28 -9.65
CA GLY A 123 -7.52 -31.95 -10.26
C GLY A 123 -8.15 -31.30 -11.49
N ARG A 124 -7.61 -30.18 -12.03
CA ARG A 124 -8.20 -29.43 -13.15
C ARG A 124 -7.66 -29.78 -14.55
N THR A 125 -7.22 -31.01 -14.78
CA THR A 125 -6.75 -31.47 -16.10
C THR A 125 -7.50 -32.69 -16.63
N ALA A 126 -8.83 -32.71 -16.54
CA ALA A 126 -9.63 -33.66 -17.32
C ALA A 126 -11.10 -33.23 -17.43
N ARG A 127 -11.44 -32.47 -18.48
CA ARG A 127 -12.67 -32.63 -19.29
C ARG A 127 -12.87 -31.45 -20.26
N ASP A 128 -12.17 -31.51 -21.38
CA ASP A 128 -12.66 -30.97 -22.65
C ASP A 128 -12.65 -32.13 -23.66
N LYS A 129 -13.73 -32.91 -23.67
CA LYS A 129 -14.06 -33.80 -24.79
C LYS A 129 -15.47 -33.45 -25.24
N LYS A 130 -15.56 -32.59 -26.27
CA LYS A 130 -16.77 -32.39 -27.06
C LYS A 130 -17.13 -33.69 -27.77
N PRO A 131 -18.37 -34.19 -27.70
CA PRO A 131 -18.85 -35.17 -28.66
C PRO A 131 -19.32 -34.47 -29.94
N HIS A 132 -18.74 -34.91 -31.05
CA HIS A 132 -19.06 -34.58 -32.43
C HIS A 132 -20.39 -35.26 -32.81
N THR A 133 -21.40 -34.48 -33.24
CA THR A 133 -22.63 -34.99 -33.88
C THR A 133 -22.35 -35.34 -35.34
N PRO A 134 -22.58 -36.58 -35.79
CA PRO A 134 -22.70 -36.87 -37.21
C PRO A 134 -24.14 -36.60 -37.67
N GLY A 135 -24.27 -35.93 -38.81
CA GLY A 135 -25.56 -35.68 -39.45
C GLY A 135 -26.17 -36.95 -40.05
N ALA A 136 -27.50 -36.98 -40.06
CA ALA A 136 -28.36 -37.72 -40.96
C ALA A 136 -29.66 -36.93 -41.13
#